data_AF-A0A660XNP2-F1
#
_entry.id   AF-A0A660XNP2-F1
#
_cell.length_a   1.000
_cell.length_b   1.000
_cell.length_c   1.000
_cell.angle_alpha   90.00
_cell.angle_beta   90.00
_cell.angle_gamma   90.00
#
_symmetry.space_group_name_H-M   'P 1'
#
loop_
_entity.id
_entity.type
_entity.pdbx_description
1 polymer ?
#
loop_
_entity_poly.entity_id
_entity_poly.type
_entity_poly.pdbx_seq_one_letter_code
_entity_poly.pdbx_strand_id
1 'polypeptide(L)'
;ADEINRTPPKTQSALLEAMQEQQVTAAGTSYALESPFFVLATQNPIEQEGTYPLPEAQLDRFMFQLNVGYPSAEEEKEIVTRTTGSAKEFLNKIISREELINIQKLVSNLPVADHVVNYAVNMVRSTRPLNTELSIVKDYVKWGAGPRASQYLIIAAKTRAALMGKMTPDEEDINAVAPQILRHRILRNFKAEADGVSMENMIDQLIQVHHA
;
A
#
# COMPACT_ATOMS: atom_id res chain seq x y z
N ALA A 1 -2.06 2.79 -14.28
CA ALA A 1 -3.38 2.43 -14.83
C ALA A 1 -4.38 3.37 -14.22
N ASP A 2 -5.10 4.13 -15.04
CA ASP A 2 -6.17 5.00 -14.54
C ASP A 2 -7.47 4.22 -14.46
N GLU A 3 -8.26 4.46 -13.42
CA GLU A 3 -9.58 3.85 -13.16
C GLU A 3 -9.61 2.34 -13.42
N ILE A 4 -8.72 1.59 -12.74
CA ILE A 4 -8.55 0.14 -12.96
C ILE A 4 -9.86 -0.64 -12.79
N ASN A 5 -10.76 -0.13 -11.94
CA ASN A 5 -12.09 -0.68 -11.71
C ASN A 5 -13.04 -0.53 -12.92
N ARG A 6 -12.70 0.22 -13.97
CA ARG A 6 -13.52 0.30 -15.20
C ARG A 6 -13.09 -0.69 -16.28
N THR A 7 -11.97 -1.38 -16.07
CA THR A 7 -11.47 -2.37 -17.02
C THR A 7 -12.11 -3.75 -16.76
N PRO A 8 -12.38 -4.56 -17.81
CA PRO A 8 -12.92 -5.89 -17.62
C PRO A 8 -12.00 -6.78 -16.77
N PRO A 9 -12.53 -7.78 -16.04
CA PRO A 9 -11.74 -8.65 -15.16
C PRO A 9 -10.55 -9.35 -15.83
N LYS A 10 -10.65 -9.64 -17.13
CA LYS A 10 -9.54 -10.23 -17.90
C LYS A 10 -8.35 -9.25 -18.03
N THR A 11 -8.62 -7.98 -18.27
CA THR A 11 -7.61 -6.94 -18.38
C THR A 11 -6.98 -6.64 -17.02
N GLN A 12 -7.79 -6.62 -15.96
CA GLN A 12 -7.29 -6.52 -14.58
C GLN A 12 -6.34 -7.67 -14.27
N SER A 13 -6.73 -8.91 -14.59
CA SER A 13 -5.92 -10.11 -14.36
C SER A 13 -4.59 -10.06 -15.11
N ALA A 14 -4.58 -9.61 -16.37
CA ALA A 14 -3.36 -9.47 -17.16
C ALA A 14 -2.37 -8.45 -16.55
N LEU A 15 -2.86 -7.32 -16.04
CA LEU A 15 -2.02 -6.35 -15.33
C LEU A 15 -1.42 -6.94 -14.05
N LEU A 16 -2.21 -7.70 -13.29
CA LEU A 16 -1.76 -8.32 -12.04
C LEU A 16 -0.78 -9.46 -12.26
N GLU A 17 -0.92 -10.19 -13.37
CA GLU A 17 0.07 -11.17 -13.83
C GLU A 17 1.39 -10.48 -14.15
N ALA A 18 1.35 -9.38 -14.92
CA ALA A 18 2.53 -8.58 -15.21
C ALA A 18 3.22 -8.05 -13.95
N MET A 19 2.44 -7.63 -12.94
CA MET A 19 2.96 -7.22 -11.63
C MET A 19 3.65 -8.34 -10.86
N GLN A 20 3.13 -9.57 -10.94
CA GLN A 20 3.61 -10.70 -10.16
C GLN A 20 4.81 -11.40 -10.83
N GLU A 21 4.73 -11.60 -12.14
CA GLU A 21 5.69 -12.38 -12.93
C GLU A 21 6.78 -11.50 -13.55
N GLN A 22 6.63 -10.17 -13.52
CA GLN A 22 7.55 -9.21 -14.14
C GLN A 22 7.81 -9.50 -15.64
N GLN A 23 6.82 -10.09 -16.31
CA GLN A 23 6.86 -10.41 -17.74
C GLN A 23 5.44 -10.38 -18.33
N VAL A 24 5.37 -10.28 -19.65
CA VAL A 24 4.11 -10.35 -20.41
C VAL A 24 4.27 -11.36 -21.54
N THR A 25 3.24 -12.19 -21.78
CA THR A 25 3.25 -13.14 -22.90
C THR A 25 2.29 -12.66 -24.00
N ALA A 26 2.82 -12.45 -25.21
CA ALA A 26 2.04 -12.06 -26.38
C ALA A 26 2.35 -13.01 -27.54
N ALA A 27 1.30 -13.59 -28.15
CA ALA A 27 1.42 -14.54 -29.25
C ALA A 27 2.42 -15.70 -29.01
N GLY A 28 2.46 -16.22 -27.77
CA GLY A 28 3.36 -17.31 -27.36
C GLY A 28 4.81 -16.89 -27.09
N THR A 29 5.13 -15.60 -27.18
CA THR A 29 6.45 -15.06 -26.83
C THR A 29 6.36 -14.30 -25.51
N SER A 30 7.25 -14.62 -24.57
CA SER A 30 7.36 -13.93 -23.28
C SER A 30 8.38 -12.79 -23.35
N TYR A 31 7.99 -11.63 -22.83
CA TYR A 31 8.80 -10.41 -22.78
C TYR A 31 8.98 -10.00 -21.32
N ALA A 32 10.23 -9.91 -20.86
CA ALA A 32 10.54 -9.43 -19.53
C ALA A 32 10.25 -7.92 -19.42
N LEU A 33 9.67 -7.51 -18.30
CA LEU A 33 9.46 -6.09 -18.00
C LEU A 33 10.76 -5.45 -17.53
N GLU A 34 10.95 -4.22 -17.96
CA GLU A 34 12.11 -3.43 -17.61
C GLU A 34 12.07 -3.01 -16.13
N SER A 35 13.18 -3.21 -15.41
CA SER A 35 13.32 -2.77 -14.01
C SER A 35 13.85 -1.33 -13.92
N PRO A 36 13.38 -0.48 -12.98
CA PRO A 36 12.31 -0.76 -12.03
C PRO A 36 10.93 -0.73 -12.72
N PHE A 37 10.09 -1.68 -12.38
CA PHE A 37 8.69 -1.71 -12.79
C PHE A 37 7.81 -1.32 -11.61
N PHE A 38 6.94 -0.33 -11.81
CA PHE A 38 6.07 0.20 -10.77
C PHE A 38 4.67 0.44 -11.35
N VAL A 39 3.65 -0.03 -10.65
CA VAL A 39 2.25 0.20 -11.01
C VAL A 39 1.60 1.12 -9.98
N LEU A 40 1.19 2.29 -10.45
CA LEU A 40 0.21 3.13 -9.77
C LEU A 40 -1.15 2.88 -10.41
N ALA A 41 -2.12 2.46 -9.60
CA ALA A 41 -3.50 2.26 -10.02
C ALA A 41 -4.43 3.18 -9.24
N THR A 42 -5.36 3.84 -9.94
CA THR A 42 -6.40 4.69 -9.34
C THR A 42 -7.75 3.99 -9.44
N GLN A 43 -8.66 4.33 -8.53
CA GLN A 43 -10.06 3.89 -8.56
C GLN A 43 -10.93 5.10 -8.29
N ASN A 44 -11.96 5.29 -9.10
CA ASN A 44 -12.98 6.31 -8.86
C ASN A 44 -14.07 5.72 -7.93
N PRO A 45 -14.28 6.28 -6.73
CA PRO A 45 -15.23 5.72 -5.76
C PRO A 45 -16.68 6.15 -5.99
N ILE A 46 -16.93 7.15 -6.86
CA ILE A 46 -18.26 7.79 -6.99
C ILE A 46 -19.09 7.11 -8.09
N GLU A 47 -18.48 6.85 -9.25
CA GLU A 47 -19.17 6.24 -10.38
C GLU A 47 -19.13 4.72 -10.26
N GLN A 48 -20.28 4.08 -9.97
CA GLN A 48 -20.37 2.62 -9.86
C GLN A 48 -20.88 1.94 -11.14
N GLU A 49 -21.49 2.69 -12.06
CA GLU A 49 -21.99 2.15 -13.33
C GLU A 49 -20.83 1.74 -14.25
N GLY A 50 -20.88 0.51 -14.76
CA GLY A 50 -19.81 -0.03 -15.61
C GLY A 50 -18.50 -0.31 -14.87
N THR A 51 -18.52 -0.46 -13.54
CA THR A 51 -17.34 -0.82 -12.75
C THR A 51 -17.32 -2.30 -12.36
N TYR A 52 -16.11 -2.84 -12.30
CA TYR A 52 -15.75 -4.17 -11.85
C TYR A 52 -14.79 -4.01 -10.67
N PRO A 53 -15.28 -4.13 -9.41
CA PRO A 53 -14.42 -4.01 -8.24
C PRO A 53 -13.36 -5.11 -8.27
N LEU A 54 -12.15 -4.76 -7.85
CA LEU A 54 -11.09 -5.75 -7.72
C LEU A 54 -11.39 -6.65 -6.51
N PRO A 55 -11.41 -7.99 -6.68
CA PRO A 55 -11.45 -8.92 -5.55
C PRO A 55 -10.31 -8.65 -4.56
N GLU A 56 -10.53 -8.97 -3.30
CA GLU A 56 -9.56 -8.75 -2.21
C GLU A 56 -8.24 -9.47 -2.48
N ALA A 57 -8.30 -10.66 -3.07
CA ALA A 57 -7.11 -11.41 -3.49
C ALA A 57 -6.27 -10.67 -4.55
N GLN A 58 -6.90 -9.81 -5.36
CA GLN A 58 -6.23 -8.95 -6.32
C GLN A 58 -5.68 -7.69 -5.65
N LEU A 59 -6.47 -7.03 -4.81
CA LEU A 59 -6.03 -5.88 -4.03
C LEU A 59 -4.82 -6.19 -3.14
N ASP A 60 -4.74 -7.41 -2.58
CA ASP A 60 -3.63 -7.84 -1.75
C ASP A 60 -2.27 -7.83 -2.48
N ARG A 61 -2.24 -7.77 -3.83
CA ARG A 61 -1.00 -7.61 -4.61
C ARG A 61 -0.46 -6.18 -4.61
N PHE A 62 -1.28 -5.18 -4.29
CA PHE A 62 -0.83 -3.80 -4.15
C PHE A 62 -0.22 -3.60 -2.77
N MET A 63 0.99 -3.04 -2.71
CA MET A 63 1.67 -2.80 -1.44
C MET A 63 0.88 -1.83 -0.55
N PHE A 64 0.51 -0.67 -1.10
CA PHE A 64 -0.20 0.40 -0.41
C PHE A 64 -1.57 0.68 -1.04
N GLN A 65 -2.53 1.09 -0.21
CA GLN A 65 -3.72 1.83 -0.60
C GLN A 65 -3.68 3.23 0.02
N LEU A 66 -3.87 4.25 -0.81
CA LEU A 66 -3.87 5.65 -0.40
C LEU A 66 -5.25 6.24 -0.68
N ASN A 67 -5.81 6.94 0.31
CA ASN A 67 -6.97 7.80 0.11
C ASN A 67 -6.47 9.19 -0.26
N VAL A 68 -6.78 9.64 -1.47
CA VAL A 68 -6.43 10.97 -1.95
C VAL A 68 -7.64 11.88 -1.74
N GLY A 69 -7.50 12.86 -0.85
CA GLY A 69 -8.49 13.91 -0.65
C GLY A 69 -8.23 15.13 -1.52
N TYR A 70 -9.08 16.14 -1.40
CA TYR A 70 -8.81 17.44 -1.99
C TYR A 70 -7.73 18.19 -1.20
N PRO A 71 -6.89 19.01 -1.87
CA PRO A 71 -5.97 19.91 -1.19
C PRO A 71 -6.72 20.92 -0.33
N SER A 72 -6.01 21.52 0.64
CA SER A 72 -6.51 22.71 1.33
C SER A 72 -6.62 23.90 0.38
N ALA A 73 -7.40 24.92 0.75
CA ALA A 73 -7.56 26.11 -0.09
C ALA A 73 -6.23 26.82 -0.41
N GLU A 74 -5.27 26.81 0.52
CA GLU A 74 -3.94 27.40 0.28
C GLU A 74 -3.08 26.54 -0.65
N GLU A 75 -3.08 25.22 -0.48
CA GLU A 75 -2.41 24.29 -1.40
C GLU A 75 -3.02 24.36 -2.80
N GLU A 76 -4.35 24.45 -2.90
CA GLU A 76 -5.06 24.58 -4.18
C GLU A 76 -4.71 25.89 -4.88
N LYS A 77 -4.67 27.00 -4.12
CA LYS A 77 -4.22 28.30 -4.64
C LYS A 77 -2.77 28.24 -5.14
N GLU A 78 -1.88 27.57 -4.43
CA GLU A 78 -0.49 27.38 -4.88
C GLU A 78 -0.43 26.56 -6.18
N ILE A 79 -1.17 25.45 -6.24
CA ILE A 79 -1.26 24.60 -7.44
C ILE A 79 -1.74 25.42 -8.63
N VAL A 80 -2.84 26.17 -8.49
CA VAL A 80 -3.37 27.04 -9.55
C VAL A 80 -2.33 28.08 -9.97
N THR A 81 -1.67 28.71 -9.01
CA THR A 81 -0.65 29.75 -9.30
C THR A 81 0.55 29.18 -10.06
N ARG A 82 1.09 28.02 -9.66
CA ARG A 82 2.24 27.38 -10.32
C ARG A 82 1.89 26.83 -11.70
N THR A 83 0.71 26.22 -11.86
CA THR A 83 0.33 25.53 -13.10
C THR A 83 -0.20 26.45 -14.19
N THR A 84 -0.73 27.63 -13.83
CA THR A 84 -1.23 28.63 -14.79
C THR A 84 -0.20 29.71 -15.15
N GLY A 85 0.97 29.69 -14.50
CA GLY A 85 2.09 30.56 -14.85
C GLY A 85 2.73 30.19 -16.20
N SER A 86 3.38 31.17 -16.84
CA SER A 86 4.09 30.96 -18.12
C SER A 86 5.48 30.32 -17.97
N ALA A 87 5.93 30.06 -16.74
CA ALA A 87 7.25 29.52 -16.45
C ALA A 87 7.26 27.99 -16.70
N LYS A 88 8.05 27.54 -17.66
CA LYS A 88 8.38 26.12 -17.81
C LYS A 88 9.49 25.77 -16.82
N GLU A 89 9.18 25.00 -15.79
CA GLU A 89 10.20 24.41 -14.92
C GLU A 89 10.94 23.30 -15.67
N PHE A 90 12.27 23.39 -15.74
CA PHE A 90 13.11 22.30 -16.24
C PHE A 90 13.48 21.38 -15.07
N LEU A 91 13.06 20.13 -15.16
CA LEU A 91 13.40 19.12 -14.17
C LEU A 91 14.83 18.61 -14.40
N ASN A 92 15.67 18.71 -13.38
CA ASN A 92 17.00 18.12 -13.39
C ASN A 92 16.92 16.67 -12.91
N LYS A 93 17.48 15.75 -13.70
CA LYS A 93 17.60 14.35 -13.29
C LYS A 93 18.68 14.23 -12.22
N ILE A 94 18.26 13.94 -10.98
CA ILE A 94 19.17 13.80 -9.82
C ILE A 94 19.64 12.35 -9.65
N ILE A 95 18.82 11.36 -10.02
CA ILE A 95 19.09 9.93 -9.83
C ILE A 95 18.91 9.18 -11.16
N SER A 96 19.86 8.32 -11.49
CA SER A 96 19.82 7.39 -12.64
C SER A 96 19.03 6.12 -12.34
N ARG A 97 18.72 5.38 -13.40
CA ARG A 97 17.98 4.11 -13.30
C ARG A 97 18.79 3.09 -12.51
N GLU A 98 20.09 3.02 -12.80
CA GLU A 98 21.05 2.12 -12.18
C GLU A 98 21.23 2.45 -10.70
N GLU A 99 21.33 3.75 -10.36
CA GLU A 99 21.37 4.21 -8.97
C GLU A 99 20.10 3.84 -8.21
N LEU A 100 18.92 4.05 -8.80
CA LEU A 100 17.65 3.68 -8.17
C LEU A 100 17.57 2.18 -7.88
N ILE A 101 17.96 1.32 -8.83
CA ILE A 101 18.02 -0.13 -8.63
C ILE A 101 19.02 -0.50 -7.53
N ASN A 102 20.16 0.18 -7.46
CA ASN A 102 21.15 -0.05 -6.41
C ASN A 102 20.61 0.37 -5.03
N ILE A 103 19.89 1.49 -4.93
CA ILE A 103 19.22 1.92 -3.71
C ILE A 103 18.18 0.89 -3.27
N GLN A 104 17.36 0.35 -4.18
CA GLN A 104 16.40 -0.70 -3.87
C GLN A 104 17.07 -1.95 -3.28
N LYS A 105 18.22 -2.35 -3.83
CA LYS A 105 19.03 -3.47 -3.29
C LYS A 105 19.59 -3.16 -1.91
N LEU A 106 20.09 -1.94 -1.69
CA LEU A 106 20.60 -1.50 -0.39
C LEU A 106 19.52 -1.55 0.69
N VAL A 107 18.35 -0.97 0.41
CA VAL A 107 17.20 -0.99 1.34
C VAL A 107 16.78 -2.43 1.66
N SER A 108 16.73 -3.31 0.66
CA SER A 108 16.36 -4.72 0.87
C SER A 108 17.30 -5.45 1.83
N ASN A 109 18.58 -5.08 1.81
CA ASN A 109 19.65 -5.66 2.63
C ASN A 109 19.80 -5.03 4.02
N LEU A 110 19.03 -3.98 4.36
CA LEU A 110 19.09 -3.42 5.70
C LEU A 110 18.73 -4.49 6.75
N PRO A 111 19.52 -4.63 7.83
CA PRO A 111 19.19 -5.54 8.90
C PRO A 111 17.90 -5.09 9.60
N VAL A 112 17.21 -6.06 10.21
CA VAL A 112 16.03 -5.79 11.05
C VAL A 112 16.18 -6.66 12.28
N ALA A 113 16.02 -6.05 13.45
CA ALA A 113 16.05 -6.80 14.70
C ALA A 113 14.84 -7.74 14.80
N ASP A 114 15.03 -8.92 15.40
CA ASP A 114 13.96 -9.93 15.51
C ASP A 114 12.71 -9.40 16.21
N HIS A 115 12.86 -8.51 17.20
CA HIS A 115 11.71 -7.90 17.88
C HIS A 115 10.85 -7.05 16.93
N VAL A 116 11.43 -6.31 15.99
CA VAL A 116 10.70 -5.53 14.98
C VAL A 116 9.97 -6.44 13.99
N VAL A 117 10.59 -7.56 13.61
CA VAL A 117 9.94 -8.59 12.79
C VAL A 117 8.74 -9.19 13.53
N ASN A 118 8.94 -9.56 14.79
CA ASN A 118 7.89 -10.11 15.65
C ASN A 118 6.76 -9.10 15.86
N TYR A 119 7.08 -7.82 16.05
CA TYR A 119 6.12 -6.74 16.15
C TYR A 119 5.22 -6.66 14.91
N ALA A 120 5.82 -6.62 13.72
CA ALA A 120 5.08 -6.58 12.44
C ALA A 120 4.20 -7.82 12.22
N VAL A 121 4.71 -9.01 12.59
CA VAL A 121 3.96 -10.27 12.51
C VAL A 121 2.80 -10.29 13.49
N ASN A 122 3.02 -9.87 14.74
CA ASN A 122 2.00 -9.81 15.77
C ASN A 122 0.89 -8.84 15.39
N MET A 123 1.23 -7.64 14.92
CA MET A 123 0.25 -6.66 14.41
C MET A 123 -0.63 -7.26 13.32
N VAL A 124 -0.04 -7.91 12.32
CA VAL A 124 -0.80 -8.55 11.23
C VAL A 124 -1.66 -9.71 11.73
N ARG A 125 -1.15 -10.52 12.66
CA ARG A 125 -1.93 -11.61 13.27
C ARG A 125 -3.11 -11.09 14.08
N SER A 126 -2.94 -9.97 14.77
CA SER A 126 -4.00 -9.32 15.56
C SER A 126 -5.16 -8.82 14.71
N THR A 127 -4.98 -8.64 13.40
CA THR A 127 -6.08 -8.33 12.47
C THR A 127 -7.02 -9.51 12.20
N ARG A 128 -6.65 -10.74 12.61
CA ARG A 128 -7.40 -11.96 12.33
C ARG A 128 -8.29 -12.30 13.53
N PRO A 129 -9.63 -12.37 13.37
CA PRO A 129 -10.55 -12.62 14.48
C PRO A 129 -10.24 -13.86 15.32
N LEU A 130 -9.70 -14.91 14.70
CA LEU A 130 -9.35 -16.17 15.37
C LEU A 130 -8.00 -16.15 16.10
N ASN A 131 -7.23 -15.08 16.00
CA ASN A 131 -5.87 -14.99 16.55
C ASN A 131 -5.67 -13.80 17.49
N THR A 132 -6.76 -13.17 17.93
CA THR A 132 -6.72 -11.94 18.72
C THR A 132 -7.80 -11.94 19.78
N GLU A 133 -7.51 -11.27 20.89
CA GLU A 133 -8.50 -10.97 21.93
C GLU A 133 -9.07 -9.55 21.83
N LEU A 134 -8.66 -8.79 20.81
CA LEU A 134 -9.18 -7.45 20.57
C LEU A 134 -10.64 -7.51 20.13
N SER A 135 -11.52 -6.96 20.96
CA SER A 135 -12.97 -6.88 20.69
C SER A 135 -13.25 -6.19 19.36
N ILE A 136 -12.55 -5.09 19.06
CA ILE A 136 -12.72 -4.37 17.79
C ILE A 136 -12.46 -5.27 16.57
N VAL A 137 -11.56 -6.25 16.67
CA VAL A 137 -11.31 -7.19 15.57
C VAL A 137 -12.31 -8.34 15.60
N LYS A 138 -12.55 -8.95 16.77
CA LYS A 138 -13.49 -10.09 16.91
C LYS A 138 -14.91 -9.72 16.49
N ASP A 139 -15.35 -8.52 16.82
CA ASP A 139 -16.73 -8.09 16.61
C ASP A 139 -16.96 -7.50 15.22
N TYR A 140 -15.93 -6.92 14.59
CA TYR A 140 -16.08 -6.10 13.38
C TYR A 140 -15.30 -6.59 12.16
N VAL A 141 -14.36 -7.53 12.30
CA VAL A 141 -13.58 -8.06 11.18
C VAL A 141 -14.11 -9.41 10.73
N LYS A 142 -14.37 -9.54 9.43
CA LYS A 142 -14.73 -10.80 8.77
C LYS A 142 -13.48 -11.56 8.35
N TRP A 143 -12.47 -10.87 7.84
CA TRP A 143 -11.22 -11.47 7.37
C TRP A 143 -10.04 -10.52 7.59
N GLY A 144 -8.96 -11.04 8.19
CA GLY A 144 -7.75 -10.27 8.50
C GLY A 144 -6.65 -10.40 7.45
N ALA A 145 -5.58 -9.64 7.65
CA ALA A 145 -4.47 -9.54 6.73
C ALA A 145 -3.62 -10.82 6.66
N GLY A 146 -3.19 -11.16 5.43
CA GLY A 146 -2.32 -12.31 5.15
C GLY A 146 -0.82 -12.05 5.44
N PRO A 147 0.06 -13.06 5.27
CA PRO A 147 1.50 -12.93 5.53
C PRO A 147 2.19 -11.89 4.65
N ARG A 148 1.63 -11.57 3.48
CA ARG A 148 2.13 -10.51 2.60
C ARG A 148 2.10 -9.13 3.28
N ALA A 149 1.13 -8.88 4.15
CA ALA A 149 1.10 -7.66 4.94
C ALA A 149 2.36 -7.52 5.81
N SER A 150 2.79 -8.59 6.49
CA SER A 150 4.00 -8.57 7.31
C SER A 150 5.25 -8.31 6.46
N GLN A 151 5.34 -8.92 5.28
CA GLN A 151 6.43 -8.67 4.34
C GLN A 151 6.48 -7.19 3.91
N TYR A 152 5.33 -6.63 3.54
CA TYR A 152 5.25 -5.23 3.12
C TYR A 152 5.49 -4.25 4.27
N LEU A 153 5.05 -4.54 5.49
CA LEU A 153 5.39 -3.72 6.66
C LEU A 153 6.90 -3.62 6.83
N ILE A 154 7.61 -4.76 6.76
CA ILE A 154 9.06 -4.78 6.92
C ILE A 154 9.77 -4.05 5.78
N ILE A 155 9.39 -4.29 4.52
CA ILE A 155 9.99 -3.61 3.37
C ILE A 155 9.75 -2.10 3.43
N ALA A 156 8.52 -1.68 3.77
CA ALA A 156 8.18 -0.26 3.92
C ALA A 156 8.92 0.40 5.08
N ALA A 157 9.01 -0.27 6.24
CA ALA A 157 9.72 0.25 7.39
C ALA A 157 11.22 0.40 7.11
N LYS A 158 11.86 -0.59 6.47
CA LYS A 158 13.25 -0.47 5.98
C LYS A 158 13.43 0.75 5.07
N THR A 159 12.49 0.93 4.14
CA THR A 159 12.52 2.05 3.19
C THR A 159 12.38 3.39 3.91
N ARG A 160 11.42 3.49 4.83
CA ARG A 160 11.19 4.68 5.65
C ARG A 160 12.40 5.00 6.52
N ALA A 161 12.94 4.02 7.23
CA ALA A 161 14.14 4.15 8.04
C ALA A 161 15.31 4.73 7.21
N ALA A 162 15.56 4.16 6.03
CA ALA A 162 16.59 4.65 5.11
C ALA A 162 16.36 6.11 4.69
N LEU A 163 15.12 6.47 4.34
CA LEU A 163 14.75 7.85 3.97
C LEU A 163 14.91 8.84 5.14
N MET A 164 14.75 8.37 6.37
CA MET A 164 14.97 9.15 7.60
C MET A 164 16.44 9.14 8.04
N GLY A 165 17.34 8.49 7.29
CA GLY A 165 18.77 8.39 7.62
C GLY A 165 19.10 7.36 8.72
N LYS A 166 18.15 6.50 9.11
CA LYS A 166 18.36 5.40 10.05
C LYS A 166 19.00 4.20 9.34
N MET A 167 19.86 3.48 10.06
CA MET A 167 20.56 2.27 9.56
C MET A 167 19.74 0.98 9.73
N THR A 168 18.72 1.00 10.57
CA THR A 168 17.80 -0.11 10.84
C THR A 168 16.42 0.47 11.14
N PRO A 169 15.33 -0.18 10.73
CA PRO A 169 13.99 0.22 11.15
C PRO A 169 13.74 -0.15 12.61
N ASP A 170 12.80 0.56 13.21
CA ASP A 170 12.21 0.29 14.52
C ASP A 170 10.68 0.15 14.41
N GLU A 171 10.00 0.01 15.55
CA GLU A 171 8.54 -0.15 15.62
C GLU A 171 7.79 1.12 15.17
N GLU A 172 8.37 2.30 15.34
CA GLU A 172 7.78 3.56 14.84
C GLU A 172 7.72 3.56 13.31
N ASP A 173 8.75 3.04 12.65
CA ASP A 173 8.76 2.89 11.20
C ASP A 173 7.69 1.91 10.70
N ILE A 174 7.37 0.87 11.48
CA ILE A 174 6.25 -0.05 11.19
C ILE A 174 4.91 0.67 11.37
N ASN A 175 4.74 1.38 12.49
CA ASN A 175 3.51 2.09 12.81
C ASN A 175 3.17 3.15 11.75
N ALA A 176 4.19 3.86 11.25
CA ALA A 176 4.00 4.92 10.27
C ALA A 176 3.51 4.43 8.90
N VAL A 177 3.78 3.17 8.54
CA VAL A 177 3.41 2.59 7.23
C VAL A 177 2.22 1.62 7.31
N ALA A 178 1.84 1.23 8.52
CA ALA A 178 0.74 0.30 8.76
C ALA A 178 -0.62 0.76 8.20
N PRO A 179 -1.03 2.05 8.33
CA PRO A 179 -2.32 2.51 7.81
C PRO A 179 -2.49 2.30 6.30
N GLN A 180 -1.43 2.49 5.52
CA GLN A 180 -1.48 2.36 4.06
C GLN A 180 -1.39 0.88 3.63
N ILE A 181 -0.80 0.01 4.45
CA ILE A 181 -0.64 -1.42 4.14
C ILE A 181 -1.84 -2.24 4.60
N LEU A 182 -2.43 -1.94 5.75
CA LEU A 182 -3.48 -2.77 6.35
C LEU A 182 -4.88 -2.46 5.81
N ARG A 183 -5.10 -1.24 5.30
CA ARG A 183 -6.42 -0.73 4.88
C ARG A 183 -7.21 -1.63 3.95
N HIS A 184 -6.62 -2.07 2.83
CA HIS A 184 -7.26 -2.99 1.88
C HIS A 184 -7.15 -4.47 2.26
N ARG A 185 -6.52 -4.78 3.40
CA ARG A 185 -6.23 -6.15 3.84
C ARG A 185 -7.10 -6.61 5.01
N ILE A 186 -7.94 -5.71 5.53
CA ILE A 186 -8.88 -6.01 6.60
C ILE A 186 -10.29 -5.85 6.03
N LEU A 187 -11.01 -6.96 5.96
CA LEU A 187 -12.40 -6.97 5.50
C LEU A 187 -13.32 -6.85 6.71
N ARG A 188 -14.03 -5.73 6.80
CA ARG A 188 -15.04 -5.48 7.82
C ARG A 188 -16.31 -6.30 7.57
N ASN A 189 -17.07 -6.58 8.64
CA ASN A 189 -18.39 -7.22 8.54
C ASN A 189 -19.52 -6.16 8.50
N PHE A 190 -20.75 -6.59 8.20
CA PHE A 190 -21.91 -5.69 8.13
C PHE A 190 -22.19 -4.94 9.44
N LYS A 191 -21.85 -5.54 10.60
CA LYS A 191 -22.02 -4.88 11.90
C LYS A 191 -21.11 -3.66 12.01
N ALA A 192 -19.87 -3.76 11.52
CA ALA A 192 -18.92 -2.64 11.50
C ALA A 192 -19.43 -1.46 10.67
N GLU A 193 -20.10 -1.75 9.56
CA GLU A 193 -20.72 -0.74 8.70
C GLU A 193 -21.92 -0.09 9.39
N ALA A 194 -22.79 -0.89 10.02
CA ALA A 194 -23.94 -0.39 10.76
C ALA A 194 -23.55 0.48 11.97
N ASP A 195 -22.50 0.09 12.69
CA ASP A 195 -22.00 0.80 13.87
C ASP A 195 -21.05 1.97 13.51
N GLY A 196 -20.78 2.21 12.22
CA GLY A 196 -19.95 3.31 11.76
C GLY A 196 -18.46 3.20 12.12
N VAL A 197 -17.96 1.98 12.37
CA VAL A 197 -16.56 1.74 12.77
C VAL A 197 -15.63 1.94 11.57
N SER A 198 -14.83 3.02 11.57
CA SER A 198 -13.91 3.32 10.48
C SER A 198 -12.69 2.39 10.45
N MET A 199 -12.13 2.21 9.24
CA MET A 199 -10.93 1.40 9.05
C MET A 199 -9.72 2.07 9.71
N GLU A 200 -9.67 3.40 9.68
CA GLU A 200 -8.65 4.23 10.33
C GLU A 200 -8.63 3.97 11.83
N ASN A 201 -9.78 4.06 12.51
CA ASN A 201 -9.88 3.84 13.95
C ASN A 201 -9.41 2.43 14.34
N MET A 202 -9.82 1.42 13.56
CA MET A 202 -9.40 0.04 13.82
C MET A 202 -7.88 -0.15 13.68
N ILE A 203 -7.26 0.47 12.69
CA ILE A 203 -5.80 0.42 12.53
C ILE A 203 -5.10 1.18 13.66
N ASP A 204 -5.62 2.34 14.05
CA ASP A 204 -5.05 3.12 15.17
C ASP A 204 -5.09 2.32 16.48
N GLN A 205 -6.19 1.60 16.76
CA GLN A 205 -6.28 0.72 17.92
C GLN A 205 -5.30 -0.46 17.84
N LEU A 206 -5.10 -1.04 16.66
CA LEU A 206 -4.09 -2.09 16.46
C LEU A 206 -2.69 -1.57 16.77
N ILE A 207 -2.36 -0.36 16.31
CA ILE A 207 -1.06 0.28 16.59
C ILE A 207 -0.89 0.53 18.10
N GLN A 208 -1.91 1.09 18.75
CA GLN A 208 -1.87 1.41 20.19
C GLN A 208 -1.65 0.19 21.07
N VAL A 209 -2.30 -0.94 20.76
CA VAL A 209 -2.18 -2.18 21.53
C VAL A 209 -0.78 -2.77 21.45
N HIS A 210 -0.12 -2.65 20.30
CA HIS A 210 1.20 -3.23 20.11
C HIS A 210 2.34 -2.33 20.61
N HIS A 211 2.10 -1.01 20.69
CA HIS A 211 3.06 -0.04 21.21
C HIS A 211 3.26 -0.12 22.75
N ALA A 212 2.41 -0.85 23.47
CA ALA A 212 2.45 -1.01 24.93
C ALA A 212 3.24 -2.26 25.37
#